data_AF-A0A1X4HTI1-F1
#
_entry.id   AF-A0A1X4HTI1-F1
#
_cell.length_a   1.000
_cell.length_b   1.000
_cell.length_c   1.000
_cell.angle_alpha   90.00
_cell.angle_beta   90.00
_cell.angle_gamma   90.00
#
_symmetry.space_group_name_H-M   'P 1'
#
loop_
_entity.id
_entity.type
_entity.pdbx_description
1 polymer ?
#
loop_
_entity_poly.entity_id
_entity_poly.type
_entity_poly.pdbx_seq_one_letter_code
_entity_poly.pdbx_strand_id
1 'polypeptide(L)'
;PAGGGSGKAIRPALVLAAASALGGPVARASAVRAAAAVELVHNFTLLHDDVMDRDTTRRHRPTAWTVFGDADAILAGDALQALALRMLAEDPHPAASAAAARLADCVVELCAGQHADTAMERRGPP
;
A
#
# COMPACT_ATOMS: atom_id res chain seq x y z
N PRO A 1 -1.57 -16.61 9.91
CA PRO A 1 -1.83 -15.17 10.05
C PRO A 1 -3.19 -14.66 9.48
N ALA A 2 -4.30 -15.45 9.52
CA ALA A 2 -5.62 -15.01 9.03
C ALA A 2 -6.67 -14.65 10.12
N GLY A 3 -6.63 -15.24 11.32
CA GLY A 3 -7.67 -15.06 12.36
C GLY A 3 -7.61 -13.80 13.26
N GLY A 4 -7.14 -12.65 12.79
CA GLY A 4 -6.95 -11.43 13.61
C GLY A 4 -7.55 -10.20 12.92
N GLY A 5 -7.87 -9.15 13.69
CA GLY A 5 -8.58 -7.97 13.20
C GLY A 5 -8.00 -7.37 11.93
N SER A 6 -8.87 -7.17 10.93
CA SER A 6 -8.58 -6.39 9.72
C SER A 6 -8.09 -4.99 10.10
N GLY A 7 -7.23 -4.40 9.27
CA GLY A 7 -6.88 -2.99 9.40
C GLY A 7 -8.12 -2.09 9.40
N LYS A 8 -7.95 -0.86 9.90
CA LYS A 8 -9.04 0.13 10.01
C LYS A 8 -9.58 0.63 8.65
N ALA A 9 -9.00 0.18 7.53
CA ALA A 9 -9.37 0.56 6.16
C ALA A 9 -9.50 2.08 5.96
N ILE A 10 -8.67 2.87 6.67
CA ILE A 10 -8.75 4.34 6.66
C ILE A 10 -8.47 4.89 5.27
N ARG A 11 -7.44 4.37 4.58
CA ARG A 11 -7.02 4.85 3.25
C ARG A 11 -8.11 4.64 2.18
N PRO A 12 -8.68 3.43 1.98
CA PRO A 12 -9.77 3.26 1.02
C PRO A 12 -11.01 4.05 1.44
N ALA A 13 -11.31 4.17 2.74
CA ALA A 13 -12.42 5.00 3.21
C ALA A 13 -12.25 6.48 2.84
N LEU A 14 -11.03 7.03 2.95
CA LEU A 14 -10.73 8.40 2.54
C LEU A 14 -10.90 8.62 1.04
N VAL A 15 -10.42 7.68 0.20
CA VAL A 15 -10.63 7.76 -1.26
C VAL A 15 -12.12 7.80 -1.60
N LEU A 16 -12.91 6.89 -1.03
CA LEU A 16 -14.34 6.81 -1.27
C LEU A 16 -15.10 8.01 -0.69
N ALA A 17 -14.66 8.56 0.45
CA ALA A 17 -15.24 9.76 1.04
C ALA A 17 -14.97 11.00 0.18
N ALA A 18 -13.74 11.16 -0.32
CA ALA A 18 -13.36 12.27 -1.21
C ALA A 18 -14.17 12.22 -2.51
N ALA A 19 -14.27 11.05 -3.15
CA ALA A 19 -15.09 10.87 -4.34
C ALA A 19 -16.57 11.17 -4.07
N SER A 20 -17.10 10.70 -2.94
CA SER A 20 -18.48 10.98 -2.53
C SER A 20 -18.74 12.46 -2.28
N ALA A 21 -17.78 13.18 -1.69
CA ALA A 21 -17.92 14.61 -1.39
C ALA A 21 -17.91 15.47 -2.66
N LEU A 22 -17.17 15.05 -3.69
CA LEU A 22 -16.99 15.82 -4.94
C LEU A 22 -18.01 15.49 -6.03
N GLY A 23 -18.57 14.28 -6.03
CA GLY A 23 -19.48 13.82 -7.10
C GLY A 23 -20.59 12.87 -6.63
N GLY A 24 -20.85 12.81 -5.33
CA GLY A 24 -21.94 12.02 -4.76
C GLY A 24 -21.76 10.50 -4.87
N PRO A 25 -22.86 9.74 -4.68
CA PRO A 25 -22.83 8.27 -4.66
C PRO A 25 -22.30 7.62 -5.95
N VAL A 26 -22.54 8.24 -7.10
CA VAL A 26 -22.04 7.73 -8.40
C VAL A 26 -20.52 7.82 -8.46
N ALA A 27 -19.95 8.98 -8.13
CA ALA A 27 -18.49 9.15 -8.08
C ALA A 27 -17.83 8.21 -7.06
N ARG A 28 -18.48 8.02 -5.90
CA ARG A 28 -18.05 7.04 -4.89
C ARG A 28 -17.98 5.63 -5.46
N ALA A 29 -19.00 5.18 -6.20
CA ALA A 29 -19.04 3.85 -6.79
C ALA A 29 -17.95 3.65 -7.85
N SER A 30 -17.67 4.67 -8.67
CA SER A 30 -16.57 4.63 -9.65
C SER A 30 -15.17 4.66 -9.02
N ALA A 31 -15.02 5.12 -7.77
CA ALA A 31 -13.72 5.22 -7.10
C ALA A 31 -13.26 3.92 -6.40
N VAL A 32 -14.04 2.83 -6.48
CA VAL A 32 -13.72 1.56 -5.78
C VAL A 32 -12.39 0.96 -6.24
N ARG A 33 -12.09 0.98 -7.54
CA ARG A 33 -10.80 0.47 -8.06
C ARG A 33 -9.63 1.31 -7.54
N ALA A 34 -9.76 2.62 -7.51
CA ALA A 34 -8.76 3.51 -6.94
C ALA A 34 -8.56 3.29 -5.44
N ALA A 35 -9.64 3.10 -4.67
CA ALA A 35 -9.57 2.80 -3.25
C ALA A 35 -8.85 1.47 -2.98
N ALA A 36 -9.14 0.44 -3.78
CA ALA A 36 -8.47 -0.85 -3.71
C ALA A 36 -6.99 -0.76 -4.10
N ALA A 37 -6.64 -0.02 -5.16
CA ALA A 37 -5.26 0.19 -5.57
C ALA A 37 -4.42 0.84 -4.45
N VAL A 38 -4.98 1.83 -3.75
CA VAL A 38 -4.32 2.46 -2.59
C VAL A 38 -4.11 1.46 -1.45
N GLU A 39 -5.09 0.61 -1.15
CA GLU A 39 -4.94 -0.40 -0.10
C GLU A 39 -3.97 -1.52 -0.48
N LEU A 40 -3.89 -1.90 -1.76
CA LEU A 40 -2.90 -2.83 -2.29
C LEU A 40 -1.48 -2.28 -2.12
N VAL A 41 -1.25 -1.02 -2.53
CA VAL A 41 0.03 -0.34 -2.31
C VAL A 41 0.35 -0.27 -0.82
N HIS A 42 -0.63 0.06 0.03
CA HIS A 42 -0.40 0.08 1.47
C HIS A 42 0.06 -1.28 2.02
N ASN A 43 -0.56 -2.38 1.60
CA ASN A 43 -0.15 -3.72 2.06
C ASN A 43 1.19 -4.14 1.46
N PHE A 44 1.50 -3.74 0.23
CA PHE A 44 2.82 -3.90 -0.36
C PHE A 44 3.91 -3.28 0.52
N THR A 45 3.76 -2.01 0.92
CA THR A 45 4.80 -1.36 1.74
C THR A 45 4.96 -2.08 3.07
N LEU A 46 3.87 -2.46 3.74
CA LEU A 46 3.95 -3.20 5.01
C LEU A 46 4.72 -4.52 4.90
N LEU A 47 4.54 -5.26 3.80
CA LEU A 47 5.26 -6.52 3.59
C LEU A 47 6.76 -6.29 3.42
N HIS A 48 7.13 -5.27 2.63
CA HIS A 48 8.53 -4.94 2.38
C HIS A 48 9.18 -4.32 3.63
N ASP A 49 8.50 -3.41 4.33
CA ASP A 49 8.96 -2.78 5.57
C ASP A 49 9.25 -3.84 6.64
N ASP A 50 8.32 -4.80 6.84
CA ASP A 50 8.52 -5.89 7.80
C ASP A 50 9.81 -6.68 7.53
N VAL A 51 10.16 -6.87 6.25
CA VAL A 51 11.41 -7.55 5.83
C VAL A 51 12.63 -6.66 6.05
N MET A 52 12.55 -5.38 5.65
CA MET A 52 13.64 -4.41 5.76
C MET A 52 14.04 -4.17 7.23
N ASP A 53 13.04 -4.00 8.10
CA ASP A 53 13.22 -3.66 9.51
C ASP A 53 13.42 -4.90 10.39
N ARG A 54 13.26 -6.10 9.81
CA ARG A 54 13.30 -7.39 10.51
C ARG A 54 12.25 -7.49 11.63
N ASP A 55 11.11 -6.82 11.44
CA ASP A 55 9.98 -6.89 12.35
C ASP A 55 9.39 -8.31 12.32
N THR A 56 9.51 -9.02 13.44
CA THR A 56 8.99 -10.39 13.55
C THR A 56 7.49 -10.44 13.79
N THR A 57 6.89 -9.33 14.25
CA THR A 57 5.46 -9.25 14.52
C THR A 57 4.84 -7.92 14.10
N ARG A 58 3.62 -7.98 13.55
CA ARG A 58 2.79 -6.81 13.24
C ARG A 58 1.39 -7.00 13.81
N ARG A 59 0.92 -6.01 14.57
CA ARG A 59 -0.39 -6.05 15.27
C ARG A 59 -0.60 -7.33 16.09
N HIS A 60 0.43 -7.73 16.85
CA HIS A 60 0.45 -8.94 17.69
C HIS A 60 0.38 -10.27 16.91
N ARG A 61 0.83 -10.29 15.66
CA ARG A 61 0.83 -11.47 14.80
C ARG A 61 2.18 -11.64 14.13
N PRO A 62 2.64 -12.87 13.84
CA PRO A 62 3.80 -13.08 12.99
C PRO A 62 3.65 -12.37 11.64
N THR A 63 4.69 -11.68 11.22
CA THR A 63 4.79 -11.03 9.90
C THR A 63 4.85 -12.06 8.78
N ALA A 64 4.61 -11.65 7.53
CA ALA A 64 4.60 -12.59 6.41
C ALA A 64 5.96 -13.28 6.23
N TRP A 65 7.06 -12.54 6.34
CA TRP A 65 8.40 -13.11 6.16
C TRP A 65 8.79 -14.08 7.28
N THR A 66 8.30 -13.89 8.51
CA THR A 66 8.57 -14.87 9.58
C THR A 66 7.81 -16.19 9.40
N VAL A 67 6.72 -16.19 8.63
CA VAL A 67 5.90 -17.38 8.38
C VAL A 67 6.28 -18.06 7.06
N PHE A 68 6.56 -17.27 6.02
CA PHE A 68 6.74 -17.74 4.64
C PHE A 68 8.16 -17.52 4.10
N GLY A 69 9.00 -16.76 4.81
CA GLY A 69 10.36 -16.41 4.40
C GLY A 69 10.46 -15.09 3.63
N ASP A 70 11.67 -14.55 3.57
CA ASP A 70 11.99 -13.25 2.95
C ASP A 70 11.56 -13.21 1.46
N ALA A 71 11.88 -14.25 0.69
CA ALA A 71 11.62 -14.29 -0.76
C ALA A 71 10.12 -14.21 -1.08
N ASP A 72 9.29 -15.01 -0.39
CA ASP A 72 7.85 -15.04 -0.62
C ASP A 72 7.18 -13.73 -0.18
N ALA A 73 7.65 -13.12 0.91
CA ALA A 73 7.16 -11.82 1.35
C ALA A 73 7.47 -10.69 0.35
N ILE A 74 8.69 -10.68 -0.20
CA ILE A 74 9.11 -9.72 -1.22
C ILE A 74 8.28 -9.88 -2.50
N LEU A 75 8.18 -11.12 -3.02
CA LEU A 75 7.41 -11.42 -4.24
C LEU A 75 5.92 -11.10 -4.08
N ALA A 76 5.35 -11.35 -2.89
CA ALA A 76 3.98 -10.95 -2.60
C ALA A 76 3.82 -9.42 -2.64
N GLY A 77 4.76 -8.66 -2.06
CA GLY A 77 4.76 -7.20 -2.14
C GLY A 77 4.81 -6.69 -3.59
N ASP A 78 5.72 -7.25 -4.40
CA ASP A 78 5.86 -6.88 -5.83
C ASP A 78 4.57 -7.14 -6.60
N ALA A 79 3.93 -8.30 -6.35
CA ALA A 79 2.66 -8.65 -6.96
C ALA A 79 1.54 -7.68 -6.56
N LEU A 80 1.45 -7.26 -5.30
CA LEU A 80 0.46 -6.29 -4.84
C LEU A 80 0.65 -4.92 -5.51
N GLN A 81 1.89 -4.46 -5.65
CA GLN A 81 2.19 -3.21 -6.36
C GLN A 81 1.80 -3.30 -7.85
N ALA A 82 2.14 -4.40 -8.52
CA ALA A 82 1.78 -4.62 -9.92
C ALA A 82 0.25 -4.69 -10.11
N LEU A 83 -0.46 -5.36 -9.21
CA LEU A 83 -1.93 -5.43 -9.22
C LEU A 83 -2.57 -4.06 -9.03
N ALA A 84 -2.04 -3.23 -8.13
CA ALA A 84 -2.55 -1.87 -7.92
C ALA A 84 -2.47 -1.02 -9.20
N LEU A 85 -1.31 -1.06 -9.87
CA LEU A 85 -1.11 -0.34 -11.13
C LEU A 85 -2.00 -0.89 -12.24
N ARG A 86 -2.10 -2.22 -12.36
CA ARG A 86 -2.97 -2.87 -13.34
C ARG A 86 -4.44 -2.47 -13.15
N MET A 87 -4.92 -2.42 -11.90
CA MET A 87 -6.30 -2.04 -11.59
C MET A 87 -6.64 -0.64 -12.09
N LEU A 88 -5.71 0.31 -11.96
CA LEU A 88 -5.87 1.67 -12.46
C LEU A 88 -5.69 1.76 -13.98
N ALA A 89 -4.75 1.01 -14.55
CA ALA A 89 -4.53 0.98 -16.00
C ALA A 89 -5.74 0.41 -16.76
N GLU A 90 -6.44 -0.57 -16.18
CA GLU A 90 -7.64 -1.20 -16.74
C GLU A 90 -8.95 -0.50 -16.32
N ASP A 91 -8.89 0.62 -15.59
CA ASP A 91 -10.07 1.37 -15.18
C ASP A 91 -10.52 2.33 -16.31
N PRO A 92 -11.76 2.23 -16.82
CA PRO A 92 -12.26 3.09 -17.88
C PRO A 92 -12.52 4.53 -17.42
N HIS A 93 -12.41 4.85 -16.13
CA HIS A 93 -12.65 6.18 -15.62
C HIS A 93 -11.63 7.19 -16.21
N PRO A 94 -12.06 8.38 -16.69
CA PRO A 94 -11.16 9.35 -17.34
C PRO A 94 -9.97 9.80 -16.47
N ALA A 95 -10.14 9.80 -15.15
CA ALA A 95 -9.09 10.16 -14.20
C ALA A 95 -8.12 9.01 -13.87
N ALA A 96 -8.34 7.79 -14.38
CA ALA A 96 -7.59 6.60 -13.99
C ALA A 96 -6.08 6.71 -14.29
N SER A 97 -5.71 7.23 -15.46
CA SER A 97 -4.32 7.46 -15.83
C SER A 97 -3.63 8.47 -14.90
N ALA A 98 -4.32 9.57 -14.56
CA ALA A 98 -3.80 10.56 -13.61
C ALA A 98 -3.69 9.99 -12.19
N ALA A 99 -4.65 9.16 -11.77
CA ALA A 99 -4.59 8.45 -10.49
C ALA A 99 -3.42 7.46 -10.43
N ALA A 100 -3.14 6.73 -11.53
CA ALA A 100 -1.99 5.83 -11.63
C ALA A 100 -0.67 6.59 -11.51
N ALA A 101 -0.53 7.72 -12.22
CA ALA A 101 0.64 8.58 -12.11
C ALA A 101 0.83 9.09 -10.67
N ARG A 102 -0.23 9.61 -10.03
CA ARG A 102 -0.13 10.11 -8.66
C ARG A 102 0.21 9.01 -7.66
N LEU A 103 -0.32 7.79 -7.85
CA LEU A 103 0.01 6.65 -7.00
C LEU A 103 1.48 6.23 -7.18
N ALA A 104 1.98 6.23 -8.42
CA ALA A 104 3.39 5.95 -8.71
C ALA A 104 4.32 7.00 -8.06
N ASP A 105 4.01 8.29 -8.17
CA ASP A 105 4.76 9.36 -7.52
C ASP A 105 4.80 9.17 -6.00
N CYS A 106 3.66 8.82 -5.39
CA CYS A 106 3.57 8.51 -3.97
C CYS A 106 4.48 7.33 -3.58
N VAL A 107 4.58 6.28 -4.40
CA VAL A 107 5.51 5.17 -4.16
C VAL A 107 6.96 5.63 -4.25
N VAL A 108 7.32 6.49 -5.21
CA VAL A 108 8.67 7.05 -5.31
C VAL A 108 9.02 7.90 -4.07
N GLU A 109 8.10 8.75 -3.62
CA GLU A 109 8.23 9.53 -2.38
C GLU A 109 8.43 8.61 -1.16
N LEU A 110 7.67 7.52 -1.06
CA LEU A 110 7.79 6.52 0.00
C LEU A 110 9.15 5.82 -0.01
N CYS A 111 9.63 5.38 -1.19
CA CYS A 111 10.95 4.76 -1.31
C CYS A 111 12.08 5.71 -0.88
N ALA A 112 11.98 6.98 -1.24
CA ALA A 112 12.95 7.99 -0.81
C ALA A 112 12.92 8.20 0.71
N GLY A 113 11.72 8.23 1.31
CA GLY A 113 11.54 8.29 2.76
C GLY A 113 12.16 7.10 3.48
N GLN A 114 11.84 5.88 3.05
CA GLN A 114 12.37 4.65 3.66
C GLN A 114 13.90 4.55 3.55
N HIS A 115 14.47 5.00 2.43
CA HIS A 115 15.93 5.08 2.29
C HIS A 115 16.55 6.06 3.29
N ALA A 116 15.94 7.22 3.51
CA ALA A 116 16.43 8.20 4.47
C ALA A 116 16.36 7.67 5.91
N ASP A 117 15.27 7.00 6.28
CA ASP A 117 15.06 6.44 7.62
C ASP A 117 16.09 5.34 7.92
N THR A 118 16.22 4.35 7.03
CA THR A 118 17.21 3.26 7.17
C THR A 118 18.66 3.77 7.17
N ALA A 119 18.95 4.88 6.47
CA ALA A 119 20.27 5.53 6.51
C ALA A 119 20.54 6.23 7.84
N MET A 120 19.51 6.80 8.50
CA MET A 120 19.63 7.38 9.84
C MET A 120 19.89 6.31 10.91
N GLU A 121 19.17 5.19 10.87
CA GLU A 121 19.36 4.10 11.85
C GLU A 121 20.78 3.53 11.83
N ARG A 122 21.39 3.43 10.64
CA ARG A 122 22.77 2.95 10.47
C ARG A 122 23.83 3.91 11.01
N ARG A 123 23.50 5.20 11.22
CA ARG A 123 24.47 6.20 11.69
C ARG A 123 24.72 6.16 13.20
N GLY A 124 23.84 5.51 13.98
CA GLY A 124 23.92 5.51 15.45
C GLY A 124 23.68 6.90 16.07
N PRO A 125 23.31 6.99 17.36
CA PRO A 125 23.26 8.28 18.05
C PRO A 125 24.67 8.91 18.13
N PRO A 126 24.78 10.25 18.21
CA PRO A 126 26.07 10.93 18.37
C PRO A 126 26.80 10.54 19.66
#